data_AF-A0AA51HID1-F1
#
_entry.id   AF-A0AA51HID1-F1
#
_cell.length_a   1.000
_cell.length_b   1.000
_cell.length_c   1.000
_cell.angle_alpha   90.00
_cell.angle_beta   90.00
_cell.angle_gamma   90.00
#
_symmetry.space_group_name_H-M   'P 1'
#
loop_
_entity.id
_entity.type
_entity.pdbx_description
1 polymer ?
#
loop_
_entity_poly.entity_id
_entity_poly.type
_entity_poly.pdbx_seq_one_letter_code
_entity_poly.pdbx_strand_id
1 'polypeptide(L)'
;MTPLVIFLIIVGAGILILSCFLVDKSGNSGDVYATLANARELSLTEMEGIKDKVETLISEVSEQITAKTEDKLSQLSNEKIIAVNDFSNQVMEKINQNHEEVVFLYNMLNEKETELKETVKNIDKAKMNLAEMNKTEPEAVKAKNNSKSVSRKAVKEEIENLNVNTDTETLNNHNQKILEMYSQGFSVIDISRTLELGQGEVKLVIDLYKDK
;
A
#
# COMPACT_ATOMS: atom_id res chain seq x y z
N MET A 1 33.27 99.61 12.16
CA MET A 1 34.07 98.47 11.65
C MET A 1 35.50 98.64 12.13
N THR A 2 36.04 97.72 12.92
CA THR A 2 37.44 97.80 13.35
C THR A 2 38.37 97.54 12.16
N PRO A 3 39.48 98.27 12.01
CA PRO A 3 40.41 98.11 10.89
C PRO A 3 40.97 96.67 10.79
N LEU A 4 41.05 95.96 11.93
CA LEU A 4 41.44 94.55 11.99
C LEU A 4 40.47 93.61 11.25
N VAL A 5 39.16 93.87 11.28
CA VAL A 5 38.17 93.01 10.62
C VAL A 5 38.29 93.14 9.10
N ILE A 6 38.54 94.35 8.61
CA ILE A 6 38.73 94.61 7.17
C ILE A 6 40.02 93.94 6.68
N PHE A 7 41.10 93.98 7.47
CA PHE A 7 42.34 93.27 7.16
C PHE A 7 42.15 91.74 7.08
N LEU A 8 41.41 91.16 8.04
CA LEU A 8 41.15 89.71 8.06
C LEU A 8 40.32 89.24 6.86
N ILE A 9 39.35 90.05 6.41
CA ILE A 9 38.51 89.75 5.24
C ILE A 9 39.35 89.77 3.96
N ILE A 10 40.26 90.74 3.80
CA ILE A 10 41.13 90.84 2.62
C ILE A 10 42.10 89.65 2.56
N VAL A 11 42.66 89.24 3.69
CA VAL A 11 43.54 88.06 3.78
C VAL A 11 42.75 86.78 3.47
N GLY A 12 41.54 86.64 4.02
CA GLY A 12 40.66 85.50 3.74
C GLY A 12 40.25 85.41 2.27
N ALA A 13 39.92 86.54 1.64
CA ALA A 13 39.61 86.61 0.21
C ALA A 13 40.84 86.25 -0.65
N GLY A 14 42.03 86.70 -0.25
CA GLY A 14 43.29 86.34 -0.92
C GLY A 14 43.58 84.83 -0.89
N ILE A 15 43.35 84.18 0.25
CA ILE A 15 43.52 82.72 0.39
C ILE A 15 42.53 81.96 -0.49
N LEU A 16 41.27 82.38 -0.57
CA LEU A 16 40.27 81.74 -1.44
C LEU A 16 40.63 81.87 -2.92
N ILE A 17 41.08 83.04 -3.35
CA ILE A 17 41.53 83.26 -4.74
C ILE A 17 42.77 82.41 -5.02
N LEU A 18 43.71 82.32 -4.08
CA LEU A 18 44.91 81.49 -4.21
C LEU A 18 44.58 79.99 -4.26
N SER A 19 43.63 79.51 -3.45
CA SER A 19 43.13 78.13 -3.50
C SER A 19 42.43 77.81 -4.82
N CYS A 20 41.63 78.73 -5.36
CA CYS A 20 41.04 78.57 -6.69
C CYS A 20 42.11 78.52 -7.78
N PHE A 21 43.14 79.38 -7.71
CA PHE A 21 44.22 79.39 -8.70
C PHE A 21 45.12 78.15 -8.62
N LEU A 22 45.29 77.56 -7.43
CA LEU A 22 46.04 76.32 -7.24
C LEU A 22 45.27 75.09 -7.76
N VAL A 23 43.94 75.09 -7.63
CA VAL A 23 43.07 74.07 -8.24
C VAL A 23 43.05 74.18 -9.76
N ASP A 24 43.08 75.41 -10.31
CA ASP A 24 43.04 75.67 -11.75
C ASP A 24 44.41 75.45 -12.44
N LYS A 25 45.51 75.73 -11.72
CA LYS A 25 46.88 75.45 -12.21
C LYS A 25 47.32 73.99 -12.03
N SER A 26 46.59 73.21 -11.22
CA SER A 26 46.70 71.75 -11.23
C SER A 26 45.84 71.20 -12.37
N GLY A 27 46.42 71.17 -13.57
CA GLY A 27 45.89 70.45 -14.73
C GLY A 27 45.79 68.93 -14.54
N ASN A 28 45.66 68.43 -13.31
CA ASN A 28 45.47 67.02 -12.97
C ASN A 28 44.00 66.64 -12.74
N SER A 29 43.06 67.57 -12.98
CA SER A 29 41.63 67.29 -12.88
C SER A 29 41.10 66.40 -14.01
N GLY A 30 41.85 66.18 -15.10
CA GLY A 30 41.49 65.18 -16.11
C GLY A 30 41.73 63.74 -15.65
N ASP A 31 42.75 63.52 -14.84
CA ASP A 31 43.18 62.19 -14.43
C ASP A 31 42.26 61.60 -13.34
N VAL A 32 41.71 62.44 -12.46
CA VAL A 32 40.76 62.01 -11.42
C VAL A 32 39.41 61.61 -12.02
N TYR A 33 38.91 62.33 -13.03
CA TYR A 33 37.68 61.94 -13.74
C TYR A 33 37.89 60.72 -14.63
N ALA A 34 39.06 60.57 -15.27
CA ALA A 34 39.41 59.38 -16.04
C ALA A 34 39.59 58.14 -15.14
N THR A 35 40.21 58.29 -13.97
CA THR A 35 40.36 57.21 -12.99
C THR A 35 39.02 56.77 -12.41
N LEU A 36 38.10 57.71 -12.16
CA LEU A 36 36.74 57.38 -11.69
C LEU A 36 35.87 56.73 -12.78
N ALA A 37 36.04 57.16 -14.04
CA ALA A 37 35.38 56.54 -15.20
C ALA A 37 35.89 55.12 -15.45
N ASN A 38 37.21 54.91 -15.42
CA ASN A 38 37.84 53.60 -15.53
C ASN A 38 37.49 52.68 -14.35
N ALA A 39 37.40 53.22 -13.12
CA ALA A 39 36.96 52.43 -11.96
C ALA A 39 35.49 52.00 -12.06
N ARG A 40 34.63 52.82 -12.68
CA ARG A 40 33.22 52.49 -12.93
C ARG A 40 33.06 51.50 -14.08
N GLU A 41 33.87 51.60 -15.13
CA GLU A 41 33.94 50.58 -16.18
C GLU A 41 34.47 49.25 -15.64
N LEU A 42 35.56 49.25 -14.86
CA LEU A 42 36.11 48.06 -14.23
C LEU A 42 35.09 47.37 -13.31
N SER A 43 34.33 48.16 -12.54
CA SER A 43 33.23 47.66 -11.69
C SER A 43 32.07 47.04 -12.48
N LEU A 44 31.75 47.57 -13.66
CA LEU A 44 30.73 46.99 -14.54
C LEU A 44 31.22 45.70 -15.20
N THR A 45 32.48 45.65 -15.65
CA THR A 45 33.10 44.46 -16.23
C THR A 45 33.30 43.35 -15.19
N GLU A 46 33.63 43.69 -13.94
CA GLU A 46 33.67 42.74 -12.83
C GLU A 46 32.27 42.20 -12.49
N MET A 47 31.24 43.04 -12.57
CA MET A 47 29.85 42.63 -12.36
C MET A 47 29.33 41.71 -13.47
N GLU A 48 29.81 41.89 -14.71
CA GLU A 48 29.54 40.99 -15.83
C GLU A 48 30.27 39.64 -15.65
N GLY A 49 31.53 39.64 -15.21
CA GLY A 49 32.24 38.42 -14.86
C GLY A 49 31.66 37.68 -13.65
N ILE A 50 31.06 38.39 -12.69
CA ILE A 50 30.30 37.79 -11.58
C ILE A 50 29.01 37.16 -12.11
N LYS A 51 28.30 37.82 -13.01
CA LYS A 51 27.08 37.29 -13.63
C LYS A 51 27.38 35.98 -14.38
N ASP A 52 28.46 35.93 -15.16
CA ASP A 52 28.87 34.72 -15.89
C ASP A 52 29.27 33.58 -14.94
N LYS A 53 29.96 33.88 -13.83
CA LYS A 53 30.28 32.88 -12.79
C LYS A 53 29.02 32.37 -12.11
N VAL A 54 28.06 33.25 -11.82
CA VAL A 54 26.77 32.87 -11.24
C VAL A 54 25.98 32.00 -12.22
N GLU A 55 25.95 32.33 -13.51
CA GLU A 55 25.29 31.54 -14.54
C GLU A 55 25.94 30.16 -14.72
N THR A 56 27.27 30.09 -14.70
CA THR A 56 28.03 28.83 -14.75
C THR A 56 27.74 27.96 -13.52
N LEU A 57 27.78 28.53 -12.32
CA LEU A 57 27.46 27.81 -11.08
C LEU A 57 26.00 27.33 -11.05
N ILE A 58 25.06 28.14 -11.53
CA ILE A 58 23.65 27.73 -11.65
C ILE A 58 23.52 26.57 -12.65
N SER A 59 24.21 26.63 -13.78
CA SER A 59 24.20 25.53 -14.75
C SER A 59 24.77 24.25 -14.16
N GLU A 60 25.91 24.33 -13.46
CA GLU A 60 26.54 23.18 -12.81
C GLU A 60 25.65 22.59 -11.69
N VAL A 61 25.04 23.43 -10.86
CA VAL A 61 24.11 23.00 -9.82
C VAL A 61 22.85 22.39 -10.42
N SER A 62 22.32 22.98 -11.50
CA SER A 62 21.15 22.45 -12.23
C SER A 62 21.45 21.05 -12.78
N GLU A 63 22.62 20.86 -13.37
CA GLU A 63 23.06 19.57 -13.90
C GLU A 63 23.27 18.55 -12.78
N GLN A 64 23.90 18.93 -11.67
CA GLN A 64 24.05 18.05 -10.50
C GLN A 64 22.71 17.66 -9.87
N ILE A 65 21.75 18.59 -9.76
CA ILE A 65 20.41 18.30 -9.23
C ILE A 65 19.70 17.34 -10.18
N THR A 66 19.79 17.56 -11.49
CA THR A 66 19.18 16.68 -12.49
C THR A 66 19.77 15.27 -12.41
N ALA A 67 21.10 15.15 -12.38
CA ALA A 67 21.77 13.86 -12.24
C ALA A 67 21.40 13.14 -10.94
N LYS A 68 21.46 13.83 -9.78
CA LYS A 68 21.04 13.24 -8.50
C LYS A 68 19.56 12.85 -8.49
N THR A 69 18.71 13.63 -9.15
CA THR A 69 17.28 13.34 -9.26
C THR A 69 17.06 12.11 -10.12
N GLU A 70 17.75 11.99 -11.25
CA GLU A 70 17.69 10.83 -12.13
C GLU A 70 18.17 9.55 -11.41
N ASP A 71 19.28 9.63 -10.67
CA ASP A 71 19.78 8.52 -9.85
C ASP A 71 18.76 8.09 -8.79
N LYS A 72 18.18 9.04 -8.07
CA LYS A 72 17.17 8.77 -7.04
C LYS A 72 15.87 8.24 -7.63
N LEU A 73 15.45 8.76 -8.78
CA LEU A 73 14.27 8.29 -9.49
C LEU A 73 14.50 6.88 -10.04
N SER A 74 15.68 6.58 -10.57
CA SER A 74 16.07 5.24 -11.03
C SER A 74 16.08 4.25 -9.88
N GLN A 75 16.68 4.62 -8.74
CA GLN A 75 16.66 3.81 -7.52
C GLN A 75 15.23 3.53 -7.04
N LEU A 76 14.39 4.57 -6.94
CA LEU A 76 13.00 4.45 -6.51
C LEU A 76 12.19 3.60 -7.50
N SER A 77 12.38 3.82 -8.79
CA SER A 77 11.72 3.05 -9.86
C SER A 77 12.05 1.56 -9.74
N ASN A 78 13.33 1.22 -9.55
CA ASN A 78 13.75 -0.17 -9.36
C ASN A 78 13.13 -0.80 -8.11
N GLU A 79 13.08 -0.08 -6.99
CA GLU A 79 12.41 -0.54 -5.78
C GLU A 79 10.91 -0.78 -6.01
N LYS A 80 10.22 0.13 -6.72
CA LYS A 80 8.80 -0.04 -7.05
C LYS A 80 8.55 -1.19 -8.01
N ILE A 81 9.42 -1.41 -8.99
CA ILE A 81 9.33 -2.56 -9.90
C ILE A 81 9.41 -3.86 -9.10
N ILE A 82 10.36 -3.98 -8.16
CA ILE A 82 10.49 -5.16 -7.29
C ILE A 82 9.21 -5.35 -6.44
N ALA A 83 8.75 -4.30 -5.77
CA ALA A 83 7.56 -4.39 -4.92
C ALA A 83 6.29 -4.77 -5.72
N VAL A 84 6.13 -4.22 -6.92
CA VAL A 84 5.02 -4.56 -7.82
C VAL A 84 5.15 -5.99 -8.32
N ASN A 85 6.36 -6.42 -8.67
CA ASN A 85 6.63 -7.79 -9.11
C ASN A 85 6.31 -8.80 -8.00
N ASP A 86 6.76 -8.55 -6.76
CA ASP A 86 6.49 -9.40 -5.61
C ASP A 86 4.99 -9.48 -5.30
N PHE A 87 4.29 -8.34 -5.35
CA PHE A 87 2.83 -8.32 -5.20
C PHE A 87 2.13 -9.10 -6.32
N SER A 88 2.57 -8.92 -7.57
CA SER A 88 2.04 -9.63 -8.73
C SER A 88 2.23 -11.14 -8.59
N ASN A 89 3.40 -11.58 -8.11
CA ASN A 89 3.67 -13.00 -7.86
C ASN A 89 2.75 -13.57 -6.76
N GLN A 90 2.51 -12.83 -5.68
CA GLN A 90 1.56 -13.25 -4.64
C GLN A 90 0.12 -13.35 -5.16
N VAL A 91 -0.30 -12.41 -6.00
CA VAL A 91 -1.62 -12.45 -6.63
C VAL A 91 -1.72 -13.64 -7.59
N MET A 92 -0.69 -13.88 -8.40
CA MET A 92 -0.64 -15.00 -9.34
C MET A 92 -0.70 -16.35 -8.61
N GLU A 93 0.04 -16.49 -7.52
CA GLU A 93 0.01 -17.69 -6.68
C GLU A 93 -1.40 -17.95 -6.14
N LYS A 94 -2.07 -16.92 -5.60
CA LYS A 94 -3.45 -17.03 -5.13
C LYS A 94 -4.44 -17.36 -6.26
N ILE A 95 -4.23 -16.81 -7.46
CA ILE A 95 -5.04 -17.15 -8.63
C ILE A 95 -4.84 -18.63 -8.99
N ASN A 96 -3.60 -19.13 -8.97
CA ASN A 96 -3.32 -20.53 -9.25
C ASN A 96 -3.95 -21.46 -8.21
N GLN A 97 -3.79 -21.16 -6.92
CA GLN A 97 -4.42 -21.93 -5.83
C GLN A 97 -5.95 -21.96 -5.95
N ASN A 98 -6.57 -20.80 -6.20
CA ASN A 98 -8.01 -20.74 -6.40
C ASN A 98 -8.45 -21.51 -7.65
N HIS A 99 -7.68 -21.44 -8.74
CA HIS A 99 -7.96 -22.23 -9.94
C HIS A 99 -7.91 -23.74 -9.66
N GLU A 100 -6.90 -24.21 -8.93
CA GLU A 100 -6.80 -25.60 -8.50
C GLU A 100 -7.97 -26.02 -7.61
N GLU A 101 -8.37 -25.19 -6.64
CA GLU A 101 -9.51 -25.46 -5.76
C GLU A 101 -10.83 -25.54 -6.54
N VAL A 102 -11.06 -24.63 -7.48
CA VAL A 102 -12.27 -24.63 -8.33
C VAL A 102 -12.32 -25.87 -9.23
N VAL A 103 -11.19 -26.25 -9.83
CA VAL A 103 -11.10 -27.47 -10.66
C VAL A 103 -11.32 -28.72 -9.79
N PHE A 104 -10.73 -28.75 -8.59
CA PHE A 104 -10.95 -29.82 -7.63
C PHE A 104 -12.42 -29.95 -7.25
N LEU A 105 -13.08 -28.84 -6.91
CA LEU A 105 -14.49 -28.84 -6.54
C LEU A 105 -15.38 -29.29 -7.71
N TYR A 106 -15.05 -28.88 -8.93
CA TYR A 106 -15.72 -29.37 -10.15
C TYR A 106 -15.57 -30.89 -10.31
N ASN A 107 -14.36 -31.42 -10.13
CA ASN A 107 -14.09 -32.85 -10.23
C ASN A 107 -14.84 -33.65 -9.15
N MET A 108 -14.80 -33.20 -7.88
CA MET A 108 -15.55 -33.83 -6.79
C MET A 108 -17.05 -33.79 -7.03
N LEU A 109 -17.59 -32.67 -7.52
CA LEU A 109 -19.01 -32.55 -7.81
C LEU A 109 -19.43 -33.53 -8.91
N ASN A 110 -18.63 -33.64 -9.97
CA ASN A 110 -18.88 -34.58 -11.06
C ASN A 110 -18.76 -36.05 -10.62
N GLU A 111 -17.81 -36.37 -9.74
CA GLU A 111 -17.70 -37.68 -9.12
C GLU A 111 -18.93 -38.01 -8.25
N LYS A 112 -19.38 -37.06 -7.42
CA LYS A 112 -20.59 -37.22 -6.59
C LYS A 112 -21.86 -37.35 -7.42
N GLU A 113 -21.99 -36.63 -8.54
CA GLU A 113 -23.10 -36.82 -9.47
C GLU A 113 -23.10 -38.25 -10.03
N THR A 114 -21.92 -38.75 -10.39
CA THR A 114 -21.76 -40.11 -10.93
C THR A 114 -22.12 -41.18 -9.89
N GLU A 115 -21.61 -41.05 -8.66
CA GLU A 115 -21.95 -41.93 -7.53
C GLU A 115 -23.45 -41.89 -7.22
N LEU A 116 -24.06 -40.70 -7.20
CA LEU A 116 -25.49 -40.55 -6.95
C LEU A 116 -26.31 -41.23 -8.07
N LYS A 117 -25.90 -41.08 -9.33
CA LYS A 117 -26.56 -41.71 -10.46
C LYS A 117 -26.42 -43.24 -10.41
N GLU A 118 -25.29 -43.76 -9.96
CA GLU A 118 -25.09 -45.19 -9.77
C GLU A 118 -25.93 -45.73 -8.61
N THR A 119 -25.95 -45.06 -7.46
CA THR A 119 -26.78 -45.46 -6.30
C THR A 119 -28.27 -45.43 -6.63
N VAL A 120 -28.74 -44.41 -7.36
CA VAL A 120 -30.13 -44.37 -7.87
C VAL A 120 -30.40 -45.55 -8.80
N LYS A 121 -29.51 -45.86 -9.75
CA LYS A 121 -29.66 -47.04 -10.61
C LYS A 121 -29.69 -48.34 -9.81
N ASN A 122 -28.89 -48.47 -8.76
CA ASN A 122 -28.85 -49.66 -7.91
C ASN A 122 -30.14 -49.80 -7.07
N ILE A 123 -30.68 -48.69 -6.57
CA ILE A 123 -31.99 -48.65 -5.89
C ILE A 123 -33.11 -49.04 -6.88
N ASP A 124 -33.09 -48.52 -8.11
CA ASP A 124 -34.08 -48.86 -9.13
C ASP A 124 -34.01 -50.35 -9.50
N LYS A 125 -32.80 -50.89 -9.69
CA LYS A 125 -32.60 -52.34 -9.88
C LYS A 125 -33.10 -53.15 -8.69
N ALA A 126 -32.82 -52.73 -7.46
CA ALA A 126 -33.29 -53.41 -6.25
C ALA A 126 -34.83 -53.40 -6.14
N LYS A 127 -35.48 -52.29 -6.49
CA LYS A 127 -36.95 -52.22 -6.58
C LYS A 127 -37.52 -53.14 -7.66
N MET A 128 -36.87 -53.23 -8.83
CA MET A 128 -37.28 -54.18 -9.88
C MET A 128 -37.12 -55.63 -9.41
N ASN A 129 -35.99 -55.98 -8.79
CA ASN A 129 -35.77 -57.32 -8.24
C ASN A 129 -36.77 -57.68 -7.12
N LEU A 130 -37.13 -56.73 -6.26
CA LEU A 130 -38.18 -56.91 -5.24
C LEU A 130 -39.59 -57.03 -5.84
N ALA A 131 -39.84 -56.36 -6.98
CA ALA A 131 -41.09 -56.50 -7.71
C ALA A 131 -41.16 -57.85 -8.47
N GLU A 132 -40.02 -58.42 -8.86
CA GLU A 132 -39.92 -59.74 -9.50
C GLU A 132 -39.98 -60.89 -8.48
N MET A 133 -39.48 -60.72 -7.26
CA MET A 133 -39.65 -61.70 -6.17
C MET A 133 -41.09 -61.80 -5.65
N ASN A 134 -41.93 -60.78 -5.87
CA ASN A 134 -43.35 -60.80 -5.50
C ASN A 134 -44.28 -61.36 -6.61
N LYS A 135 -43.73 -62.06 -7.62
CA LYS A 135 -44.50 -62.56 -8.78
C LYS A 135 -44.74 -64.08 -8.82
N THR A 136 -44.61 -64.77 -7.70
CA THR A 136 -45.08 -66.15 -7.54
C THR A 136 -46.20 -66.22 -6.49
N GLU A 137 -47.38 -66.51 -7.01
CA GLU A 137 -48.72 -66.75 -6.42
C GLU A 137 -49.59 -65.57 -5.95
N PRO A 138 -50.93 -65.66 -6.19
CA PRO A 138 -51.82 -64.52 -6.35
C PRO A 138 -52.78 -64.33 -5.16
N GLU A 139 -53.51 -63.21 -5.24
CA GLU A 139 -54.80 -62.89 -4.62
C GLU A 139 -54.84 -61.78 -3.55
N ALA A 140 -55.60 -60.73 -3.93
CA ALA A 140 -56.39 -59.80 -3.11
C ALA A 140 -55.58 -58.84 -2.20
N VAL A 141 -55.67 -57.50 -2.26
CA VAL A 141 -56.81 -56.60 -2.44
C VAL A 141 -56.31 -55.20 -2.85
N LYS A 142 -57.02 -54.53 -3.76
CA LYS A 142 -56.84 -53.11 -4.12
C LYS A 142 -57.38 -52.19 -2.99
N ALA A 143 -56.67 -51.11 -2.64
CA ALA A 143 -57.16 -49.72 -2.75
C ALA A 143 -56.43 -48.69 -1.84
N LYS A 144 -55.90 -47.66 -2.52
CA LYS A 144 -55.86 -46.22 -2.17
C LYS A 144 -55.08 -45.69 -0.96
N ASN A 145 -54.08 -44.89 -1.35
CA ASN A 145 -53.89 -43.46 -1.04
C ASN A 145 -53.44 -42.98 0.34
N ASN A 146 -52.37 -42.18 0.23
CA ASN A 146 -52.06 -40.95 0.96
C ASN A 146 -51.26 -41.00 2.28
N SER A 147 -50.07 -40.40 2.15
CA SER A 147 -49.54 -39.32 2.98
C SER A 147 -48.85 -39.68 4.31
N LYS A 148 -47.57 -39.29 4.36
CA LYS A 148 -46.83 -38.72 5.51
C LYS A 148 -47.48 -38.92 6.89
N SER A 149 -46.79 -39.63 7.77
CA SER A 149 -46.44 -39.08 9.09
C SER A 149 -45.39 -39.92 9.80
N VAL A 150 -44.33 -39.22 10.18
CA VAL A 150 -43.33 -39.55 11.19
C VAL A 150 -43.99 -40.06 12.49
N SER A 151 -43.45 -41.14 13.07
CA SER A 151 -43.38 -41.34 14.53
C SER A 151 -42.25 -42.35 14.80
N ARG A 152 -41.04 -41.89 15.11
CA ARG A 152 -40.49 -41.73 16.48
C ARG A 152 -40.55 -43.00 17.32
N LYS A 153 -39.35 -43.41 17.77
CA LYS A 153 -38.98 -44.37 18.83
C LYS A 153 -38.89 -45.83 18.42
N ALA A 154 -37.68 -46.23 18.02
CA ALA A 154 -36.93 -47.31 18.67
C ALA A 154 -35.66 -47.64 17.87
N VAL A 155 -34.57 -46.87 18.03
CA VAL A 155 -33.19 -47.38 18.01
C VAL A 155 -32.37 -46.37 18.82
N LYS A 156 -32.22 -46.60 20.13
CA LYS A 156 -31.42 -45.78 21.06
C LYS A 156 -30.17 -46.53 21.54
N GLU A 157 -29.80 -47.66 20.95
CA GLU A 157 -28.67 -48.47 21.40
C GLU A 157 -28.04 -49.16 20.18
N GLU A 158 -27.33 -48.40 19.35
CA GLU A 158 -26.23 -48.88 18.45
C GLU A 158 -25.65 -47.75 17.55
N ILE A 159 -25.47 -46.54 18.09
CA ILE A 159 -24.67 -45.49 17.44
C ILE A 159 -23.62 -45.02 18.45
N GLU A 160 -22.82 -45.96 18.96
CA GLU A 160 -21.71 -45.65 19.85
C GLU A 160 -20.34 -46.00 19.23
N ASN A 161 -20.27 -46.47 17.99
CA ASN A 161 -19.00 -46.96 17.42
C ASN A 161 -18.74 -46.57 15.95
N LEU A 162 -19.05 -45.34 15.56
CA LEU A 162 -18.48 -44.72 14.34
C LEU A 162 -18.06 -43.28 14.69
N ASN A 163 -16.96 -43.17 15.43
CA ASN A 163 -16.26 -41.92 15.68
C ASN A 163 -15.62 -41.41 14.37
N VAL A 164 -16.41 -40.70 13.59
CA VAL A 164 -15.94 -39.74 12.57
C VAL A 164 -16.36 -38.36 13.07
N ASN A 165 -15.67 -37.85 14.09
CA ASN A 165 -15.88 -36.50 14.65
C ASN A 165 -14.55 -35.78 14.94
N THR A 166 -13.50 -35.98 14.16
CA THR A 166 -12.22 -35.31 14.42
C THR A 166 -12.11 -33.89 13.86
N ASP A 167 -13.00 -33.47 12.96
CA ASP A 167 -12.83 -32.19 12.25
C ASP A 167 -13.85 -31.10 12.68
N THR A 168 -14.98 -31.49 13.28
CA THR A 168 -15.99 -30.54 13.77
C THR A 168 -15.75 -30.11 15.22
N GLU A 169 -15.15 -30.97 16.05
CA GLU A 169 -14.79 -30.62 17.43
C GLU A 169 -13.54 -29.73 17.49
N THR A 170 -12.56 -29.97 16.62
CA THR A 170 -11.33 -29.16 16.56
C THR A 170 -11.63 -27.74 16.12
N LEU A 171 -12.44 -27.51 15.08
CA LEU A 171 -12.80 -26.16 14.63
C LEU A 171 -13.58 -25.36 15.69
N ASN A 172 -14.52 -26.01 16.39
CA ASN A 172 -15.24 -25.37 17.49
C ASN A 172 -14.33 -25.02 18.67
N ASN A 173 -13.32 -25.86 18.94
CA ASN A 173 -12.32 -25.59 19.98
C ASN A 173 -11.47 -24.35 19.64
N HIS A 174 -11.04 -24.20 18.38
CA HIS A 174 -10.29 -23.02 17.95
C HIS A 174 -11.11 -21.73 18.11
N ASN A 175 -12.38 -21.74 17.72
CA ASN A 175 -13.27 -20.60 17.89
C ASN A 175 -13.45 -20.21 19.36
N GLN A 176 -13.62 -21.18 20.26
CA GLN A 176 -13.70 -20.92 21.70
C GLN A 176 -12.41 -20.33 22.24
N LYS A 177 -11.26 -20.83 21.80
CA LYS A 177 -9.94 -20.37 22.24
C LYS A 177 -9.61 -18.95 21.77
N ILE A 178 -10.04 -18.58 20.55
CA ILE A 178 -9.96 -17.21 20.04
C ILE A 178 -10.74 -16.25 20.95
N LEU A 179 -11.97 -16.62 21.31
CA LEU A 179 -12.83 -15.79 22.17
C LEU A 179 -12.28 -15.68 23.59
N GLU A 180 -11.74 -16.76 24.15
CA GLU A 180 -11.10 -16.74 25.48
C GLU A 180 -9.90 -15.81 25.50
N MET A 181 -8.95 -15.95 24.57
CA MET A 181 -7.78 -15.06 24.49
C MET A 181 -8.19 -13.60 24.24
N TYR A 182 -9.20 -13.35 23.40
CA TYR A 182 -9.69 -12.00 23.20
C TYR A 182 -10.34 -11.41 24.47
N SER A 183 -11.07 -12.22 25.23
CA SER A 183 -11.66 -11.81 26.52
C SER A 183 -10.60 -11.51 27.59
N GLN A 184 -9.44 -12.18 27.52
CA GLN A 184 -8.27 -11.91 28.36
C GLN A 184 -7.50 -10.64 27.93
N GLY A 185 -7.90 -9.99 26.84
CA GLY A 185 -7.33 -8.73 26.36
C GLY A 185 -6.19 -8.86 25.36
N PHE A 186 -5.95 -10.06 24.81
CA PHE A 186 -4.93 -10.26 23.77
C PHE A 186 -5.34 -9.59 22.45
N SER A 187 -4.35 -9.03 21.76
CA SER A 187 -4.54 -8.43 20.43
C SER A 187 -4.84 -9.50 19.38
N VAL A 188 -5.62 -9.14 18.35
CA VAL A 188 -5.91 -9.99 17.19
C VAL A 188 -4.62 -10.54 16.56
N ILE A 189 -3.55 -9.74 16.57
CA ILE A 189 -2.24 -10.12 16.03
C ILE A 189 -1.59 -11.22 16.89
N ASP A 190 -1.65 -11.08 18.23
CA ASP A 190 -1.04 -12.05 19.14
C ASP A 190 -1.81 -13.39 19.14
N ILE A 191 -3.14 -13.32 19.04
CA ILE A 191 -4.01 -14.50 18.89
C ILE A 191 -3.70 -15.21 17.57
N SER A 192 -3.58 -14.47 16.47
CA SER A 192 -3.26 -15.03 15.15
C SER A 192 -1.91 -15.76 15.15
N ARG A 193 -0.91 -15.21 15.85
CA ARG A 193 0.42 -15.83 15.97
C ARG A 193 0.41 -17.05 16.88
N THR A 194 -0.37 -17.02 17.96
CA THR A 194 -0.40 -18.10 18.97
C THR A 194 -1.19 -19.32 18.49
N LEU A 195 -2.25 -19.10 17.69
CA LEU A 195 -3.10 -20.16 17.16
C LEU A 195 -2.75 -20.54 15.71
N GLU A 196 -1.73 -19.91 15.11
CA GLU A 196 -1.33 -20.07 13.71
C GLU A 196 -2.49 -19.83 12.71
N LEU A 197 -3.41 -18.94 13.08
CA LEU A 197 -4.59 -18.58 12.29
C LEU A 197 -4.37 -17.27 11.54
N GLY A 198 -5.10 -17.05 10.45
CA GLY A 198 -5.07 -15.79 9.72
C GLY A 198 -5.66 -14.65 10.55
N GLN A 199 -5.06 -13.45 10.50
CA GLN A 199 -5.61 -12.26 11.20
C GLN A 199 -7.06 -11.94 10.78
N GLY A 200 -7.43 -12.26 9.53
CA GLY A 200 -8.80 -12.12 9.03
C GLY A 200 -9.77 -13.13 9.65
N GLU A 201 -9.32 -14.36 9.89
CA GLU A 201 -10.14 -15.42 10.51
C GLU A 201 -10.42 -15.11 11.97
N VAL A 202 -9.38 -14.70 12.72
CA VAL A 202 -9.50 -14.28 14.12
C VAL A 202 -10.47 -13.11 14.24
N LYS A 203 -10.35 -12.10 13.37
CA LYS A 203 -11.26 -10.95 13.36
C LYS A 203 -12.69 -11.34 13.03
N LEU A 204 -12.90 -12.20 12.03
CA LEU A 204 -14.22 -12.69 11.65
C LEU A 204 -14.92 -13.42 12.80
N VAL A 205 -14.19 -14.26 13.54
CA VAL A 205 -14.73 -14.97 14.72
C VAL A 205 -15.10 -13.99 15.83
N ILE A 206 -14.25 -13.00 16.12
CA ILE A 206 -14.56 -11.97 17.12
C ILE A 206 -15.81 -11.18 16.71
N ASP A 207 -15.90 -10.72 15.47
CA ASP A 207 -17.02 -9.92 14.97
C ASP A 207 -18.34 -10.73 14.99
N LEU A 208 -18.30 -12.02 14.65
CA LEU A 208 -19.49 -12.90 14.64
C LEU A 208 -20.06 -13.20 16.03
N TYR A 209 -19.21 -13.24 17.07
CA TYR A 209 -19.59 -13.69 18.41
C TYR A 209 -19.67 -12.56 19.44
N LYS A 210 -19.15 -11.37 19.14
CA LYS A 210 -19.26 -10.19 20.01
C LYS A 210 -20.59 -9.45 19.86
N ASP A 211 -21.27 -9.62 18.72
CA ASP A 211 -22.57 -8.98 18.41
C ASP A 211 -23.80 -9.80 18.86
N LYS A 212 -23.62 -10.74 19.78
CA LYS A 212 -24.70 -11.52 20.44
C LYS A 212 -24.65 -11.34 21.94
#